data_AF-A0A4T0WYJ4-F1
#
_entry.id   AF-A0A4T0WYJ4-F1
#
_cell.length_a   1.000
_cell.length_b   1.000
_cell.length_c   1.000
_cell.angle_alpha   90.00
_cell.angle_beta   90.00
_cell.angle_gamma   90.00
#
_symmetry.space_group_name_H-M   'P 1'
#
loop_
_entity.id
_entity.type
_entity.pdbx_description
1 polymer ?
#
loop_
_entity_poly.entity_id
_entity_poly.type
_entity_poly.pdbx_seq_one_letter_code
_entity_poly.pdbx_strand_id
1 'polypeptide(L)'
;MTVVYVIDVDSGNLQSLSNAIVALGHTVEFIIHGSDPRLDTCELLILPGVGNFGHFVHQLHERSFVEPLKKYISSGRRIMGICVGLQALFEGSEESDGVVGLEYLPGKLLKFDSSKKSVPQIGWNSVSLTCDSKLYGISKNKFYYFVHSYAAIRSETELKHLQSQGWELAKCTYLDETFIAAVSKDNIFATQFHPEKSGVAGLKVIQAFIENIPHSVEEDKFQFENILRTETGLTKRVIACLDVRTNDDGDLVVTKGDQYDVREKSADGDSNVRNLGKPVEMAEKYYLQGADEVTFLNITSFRNSPLKDLPMLDVLRLSAKTCFVPLTVGGGIKDTVDPDGTKHSALDVAAMYFNAGADKISIGSDAVRIAEEFYANNCKGTGTSAIETISAAYGVQAVVISVDPKRYYVPNDEECTYKTIEPVVLGPNGETRCYWKVTSQGGRKVHDLGAVELCVACEKLGAGEILLNCIDKDGSNLGYDFELINMIKSNVSIPVIASSGAGNPQHFVDVFNKTKTDAALGAGMFHRGEYKVSDVKDHLLKNGLLVRNDNSTL
;
A
#
# COMPACT_ATOMS: atom_id res chain seq x y z
N MET A 1 -12.31 -16.96 -24.53
CA MET A 1 -12.80 -16.24 -23.34
C MET A 1 -13.12 -17.29 -22.28
N THR A 2 -12.39 -17.26 -21.16
CA THR A 2 -12.52 -18.24 -20.06
C THR A 2 -13.28 -17.59 -18.92
N VAL A 3 -14.17 -18.33 -18.26
CA VAL A 3 -14.81 -17.88 -17.01
C VAL A 3 -13.88 -18.20 -15.85
N VAL A 4 -13.46 -17.17 -15.10
CA VAL A 4 -12.65 -17.29 -13.90
C VAL A 4 -13.56 -17.11 -12.69
N TYR A 5 -13.61 -18.12 -11.83
CA TYR A 5 -14.39 -18.04 -10.60
C TYR A 5 -13.52 -17.44 -9.50
N VAL A 6 -14.04 -16.45 -8.80
CA VAL A 6 -13.32 -15.73 -7.73
C VAL A 6 -14.12 -15.86 -6.45
N ILE A 7 -13.50 -16.39 -5.39
CA ILE A 7 -14.12 -16.42 -4.07
C ILE A 7 -14.15 -15.01 -3.50
N ASP A 8 -15.34 -14.58 -3.08
CA ASP A 8 -15.56 -13.31 -2.42
C ASP A 8 -16.05 -13.53 -0.99
N VAL A 9 -15.14 -13.31 -0.04
CA VAL A 9 -15.43 -13.36 1.39
C VAL A 9 -15.64 -11.98 2.01
N ASP A 10 -15.87 -10.95 1.19
CA ASP A 10 -15.97 -9.54 1.58
C ASP A 10 -14.71 -9.04 2.30
N SER A 11 -13.56 -9.39 1.72
CA SER A 11 -12.23 -9.02 2.20
C SER A 11 -11.59 -8.07 1.19
N GLY A 12 -11.85 -6.77 1.38
CA GLY A 12 -11.16 -5.64 0.75
C GLY A 12 -11.28 -5.55 -0.79
N ASN A 13 -10.21 -5.10 -1.44
CA ASN A 13 -10.24 -4.68 -2.84
C ASN A 13 -10.23 -5.83 -3.85
N LEU A 14 -11.42 -6.29 -4.28
CA LEU A 14 -11.56 -7.23 -5.39
C LEU A 14 -11.68 -6.56 -6.78
N GLN A 15 -11.78 -5.22 -6.84
CA GLN A 15 -11.88 -4.49 -8.12
C GLN A 15 -10.64 -4.74 -8.97
N SER A 16 -9.45 -4.67 -8.36
CA SER A 16 -8.21 -4.77 -9.10
C SER A 16 -8.01 -6.16 -9.73
N LEU A 17 -8.30 -7.23 -8.98
CA LEU A 17 -8.23 -8.60 -9.50
C LEU A 17 -9.27 -8.83 -10.61
N SER A 18 -10.51 -8.40 -10.39
CA SER A 18 -11.57 -8.58 -11.38
C SER A 18 -11.28 -7.80 -12.67
N ASN A 19 -10.83 -6.54 -12.55
CA ASN A 19 -10.42 -5.73 -13.70
C ASN A 19 -9.19 -6.30 -14.40
N ALA A 20 -8.24 -6.89 -13.68
CA ALA A 20 -7.08 -7.56 -14.27
C ALA A 20 -7.52 -8.74 -15.16
N ILE A 21 -8.42 -9.59 -14.65
CA ILE A 21 -8.97 -10.73 -15.40
C ILE A 21 -9.74 -10.24 -16.65
N VAL A 22 -10.55 -9.18 -16.51
CA VAL A 22 -11.30 -8.58 -17.62
C VAL A 22 -10.37 -7.94 -18.66
N ALA A 23 -9.33 -7.23 -18.23
CA ALA A 23 -8.34 -6.63 -19.12
C ALA A 23 -7.56 -7.67 -19.93
N LEU A 24 -7.39 -8.88 -19.40
CA LEU A 24 -6.80 -10.04 -20.09
C LEU A 24 -7.79 -10.76 -21.03
N GLY A 25 -9.03 -10.28 -21.18
CA GLY A 25 -10.01 -10.83 -22.12
C GLY A 25 -10.81 -12.03 -21.57
N HIS A 26 -10.90 -12.16 -20.24
CA HIS A 26 -11.66 -13.19 -19.55
C HIS A 26 -12.86 -12.60 -18.81
N THR A 27 -13.75 -13.46 -18.29
CA THR A 27 -14.92 -13.02 -17.49
C THR A 27 -14.76 -13.48 -16.04
N VAL A 28 -15.34 -12.73 -15.12
CA VAL A 28 -15.28 -13.01 -13.67
C VAL A 28 -16.66 -13.40 -13.18
N GLU A 29 -16.73 -14.48 -12.41
CA GLU A 29 -17.93 -14.91 -11.68
C GLU A 29 -17.59 -15.04 -10.20
N PHE A 30 -18.26 -14.26 -9.36
CA PHE A 30 -18.03 -14.31 -7.91
C PHE A 30 -18.78 -15.47 -7.27
N ILE A 31 -18.09 -16.16 -6.35
CA ILE A 31 -18.67 -17.17 -5.46
C ILE A 31 -18.61 -16.63 -4.04
N ILE A 32 -19.78 -16.38 -3.45
CA ILE A 32 -19.93 -15.67 -2.17
C ILE A 32 -20.18 -16.65 -1.00
N HIS A 33 -20.62 -17.88 -1.31
CA HIS A 33 -20.90 -18.91 -0.30
C HIS A 33 -20.46 -20.30 -0.77
N GLY A 34 -20.00 -21.16 0.15
CA GLY A 34 -19.52 -22.50 -0.14
C GLY A 34 -20.58 -23.51 -0.58
N SER A 35 -21.87 -23.15 -0.49
CA SER A 35 -22.98 -23.95 -1.03
C SER A 35 -23.30 -23.66 -2.50
N ASP A 36 -22.57 -22.75 -3.14
CA ASP A 36 -22.76 -22.43 -4.55
C ASP A 36 -22.46 -23.67 -5.42
N PRO A 37 -23.43 -24.16 -6.21
CA PRO A 37 -23.26 -25.37 -7.01
C PRO A 37 -22.19 -25.23 -8.10
N ARG A 38 -21.78 -24.00 -8.44
CA ARG A 38 -20.72 -23.75 -9.42
C ARG A 38 -19.37 -24.27 -8.93
N LEU A 39 -19.15 -24.42 -7.61
CA LEU A 39 -17.94 -25.05 -7.06
C LEU A 39 -17.77 -26.52 -7.48
N ASP A 40 -18.86 -27.22 -7.82
CA ASP A 40 -18.81 -28.60 -8.30
C ASP A 40 -18.41 -28.70 -9.79
N THR A 41 -18.46 -27.60 -10.54
CA THR A 41 -18.29 -27.61 -12.01
C THR A 41 -17.24 -26.63 -12.54
N CYS A 42 -16.82 -25.62 -11.77
CA CYS A 42 -15.81 -24.67 -12.21
C CYS A 42 -14.43 -25.33 -12.37
N GLU A 43 -13.69 -25.00 -13.43
CA GLU A 43 -12.35 -25.58 -13.72
C GLU A 43 -11.18 -24.72 -13.22
N LEU A 44 -11.48 -23.46 -12.89
CA LEU A 44 -10.51 -22.44 -12.54
C LEU A 44 -11.07 -21.56 -11.43
N LEU A 45 -10.39 -21.56 -10.29
CA LEU A 45 -10.80 -20.86 -9.09
C LEU A 45 -9.67 -19.97 -8.59
N ILE A 46 -9.98 -18.75 -8.15
CA ILE A 46 -9.05 -17.87 -7.46
C ILE A 46 -9.59 -17.60 -6.06
N LEU A 47 -8.73 -17.79 -5.06
CA LEU A 47 -8.94 -17.48 -3.67
C LEU A 47 -8.10 -16.25 -3.31
N PRO A 48 -8.62 -15.03 -3.55
CA PRO A 48 -7.98 -13.82 -3.05
C PRO A 48 -8.23 -13.68 -1.55
N GLY A 49 -7.29 -13.06 -0.85
CA GLY A 49 -7.48 -12.66 0.54
C GLY A 49 -6.58 -11.51 0.93
N VAL A 50 -7.11 -10.55 1.68
CA VAL A 50 -6.37 -9.41 2.23
C VAL A 50 -6.62 -9.26 3.71
N GLY A 51 -5.71 -8.55 4.37
CA GLY A 51 -5.86 -8.17 5.76
C GLY A 51 -5.45 -9.25 6.74
N ASN A 52 -6.14 -9.29 7.88
CA ASN A 52 -5.79 -10.14 9.01
C ASN A 52 -6.09 -11.62 8.70
N PHE A 53 -5.11 -12.50 8.93
CA PHE A 53 -5.25 -13.95 8.71
C PHE A 53 -6.47 -14.54 9.42
N GLY A 54 -6.64 -14.21 10.71
CA GLY A 54 -7.76 -14.69 11.52
C GLY A 54 -9.10 -14.23 11.00
N HIS A 55 -9.20 -12.96 10.62
CA HIS A 55 -10.40 -12.39 10.01
C HIS A 55 -10.76 -13.11 8.71
N PHE A 56 -9.79 -13.29 7.80
CA PHE A 56 -10.02 -13.97 6.52
C PHE A 56 -10.45 -15.43 6.69
N VAL A 57 -9.76 -16.19 7.54
CA VAL A 57 -10.09 -17.59 7.80
C VAL A 57 -11.46 -17.71 8.48
N HIS A 58 -11.79 -16.81 9.41
CA HIS A 58 -13.12 -16.76 10.01
C HIS A 58 -14.21 -16.55 8.95
N GLN A 59 -14.00 -15.64 7.98
CA GLN A 59 -14.96 -15.45 6.88
C GLN A 59 -15.10 -16.69 5.99
N LEU A 60 -14.02 -17.46 5.77
CA LEU A 60 -14.12 -18.74 5.06
C LEU A 60 -14.99 -19.75 5.82
N HIS A 61 -14.92 -19.76 7.15
CA HIS A 61 -15.77 -20.61 7.98
C HIS A 61 -17.24 -20.15 7.97
N GLU A 62 -17.50 -18.87 8.24
CA GLU A 62 -18.85 -18.29 8.27
C GLU A 62 -19.58 -18.51 6.94
N ARG A 63 -18.87 -18.41 5.81
CA ARG A 63 -19.43 -18.63 4.47
C ARG A 63 -19.31 -20.08 3.99
N SER A 64 -18.98 -21.01 4.88
CA SER A 64 -18.91 -22.46 4.61
C SER A 64 -17.98 -22.88 3.48
N PHE A 65 -16.87 -22.17 3.24
CA PHE A 65 -15.93 -22.46 2.14
C PHE A 65 -14.91 -23.56 2.41
N VAL A 66 -14.59 -23.85 3.68
CA VAL A 66 -13.46 -24.73 4.04
C VAL A 66 -13.56 -26.12 3.39
N GLU A 67 -14.66 -26.84 3.61
CA GLU A 67 -14.85 -28.17 3.03
C GLU A 67 -15.00 -28.15 1.50
N PRO A 68 -15.79 -27.24 0.90
CA PRO A 68 -15.83 -27.10 -0.57
C PRO A 68 -14.47 -26.80 -1.20
N LEU A 69 -13.63 -25.99 -0.58
CA LEU A 69 -12.27 -25.71 -1.05
C LEU A 69 -11.38 -26.95 -0.99
N LYS A 70 -11.42 -27.69 0.12
CA LYS A 70 -10.69 -28.96 0.24
C LYS A 70 -11.13 -29.97 -0.83
N LYS A 71 -12.44 -30.11 -1.04
CA LYS A 71 -13.03 -30.95 -2.12
C LYS A 71 -12.58 -30.48 -3.51
N TYR A 72 -12.57 -29.17 -3.76
CA TYR A 72 -12.12 -28.59 -5.01
C TYR A 72 -10.65 -28.92 -5.28
N ILE A 73 -9.77 -28.70 -4.30
CA ILE A 73 -8.35 -29.02 -4.41
C ILE A 73 -8.14 -30.52 -4.67
N SER A 74 -8.81 -31.39 -3.90
CA SER A 74 -8.71 -32.85 -4.09
C SER A 74 -9.22 -33.34 -5.44
N SER A 75 -10.05 -32.57 -6.14
CA SER A 75 -10.51 -32.92 -7.50
C SER A 75 -9.48 -32.69 -8.60
N GLY A 76 -8.34 -32.03 -8.28
CA GLY A 76 -7.29 -31.73 -9.26
C GLY A 76 -7.58 -30.51 -10.15
N ARG A 77 -8.69 -29.80 -9.92
CA ARG A 77 -9.05 -28.56 -10.64
C ARG A 77 -8.20 -27.38 -10.16
N ARG A 78 -7.86 -26.46 -11.06
CA ARG A 78 -6.82 -25.45 -10.81
C ARG A 78 -7.30 -24.38 -9.84
N ILE A 79 -6.47 -24.06 -8.85
CA ILE A 79 -6.70 -22.99 -7.87
C ILE A 79 -5.49 -22.06 -7.76
N MET A 80 -5.76 -20.75 -7.66
CA MET A 80 -4.76 -19.74 -7.33
C MET A 80 -5.09 -19.05 -6.00
N GLY A 81 -4.19 -19.12 -5.02
CA GLY A 81 -4.26 -18.31 -3.80
C GLY A 81 -3.49 -16.99 -3.93
N ILE A 82 -4.05 -15.87 -3.47
CA ILE A 82 -3.35 -14.56 -3.50
C ILE A 82 -3.29 -13.98 -2.11
N CYS A 83 -2.08 -13.57 -1.68
CA CYS A 83 -1.77 -12.99 -0.38
C CYS A 83 -2.31 -13.85 0.76
N VAL A 84 -3.37 -13.46 1.46
CA VAL A 84 -3.95 -14.29 2.54
C VAL A 84 -4.50 -15.61 1.99
N GLY A 85 -4.85 -15.69 0.71
CA GLY A 85 -5.16 -16.95 0.03
C GLY A 85 -3.97 -17.92 -0.05
N LEU A 86 -2.73 -17.43 -0.19
CA LEU A 86 -1.52 -18.26 0.00
C LEU A 86 -1.38 -18.66 1.47
N GLN A 87 -1.54 -17.69 2.36
CA GLN A 87 -1.36 -17.89 3.80
C GLN A 87 -2.32 -18.94 4.36
N ALA A 88 -3.56 -18.94 3.90
CA ALA A 88 -4.59 -19.91 4.27
C ALA A 88 -4.22 -21.35 3.90
N LEU A 89 -3.25 -21.60 3.02
CA LEU A 89 -2.76 -22.96 2.75
C LEU A 89 -1.90 -23.52 3.90
N PHE A 90 -1.38 -22.68 4.79
CA PHE A 90 -0.54 -23.08 5.92
C PHE A 90 -1.37 -23.55 7.12
N GLU A 91 -0.71 -24.07 8.15
CA GLU A 91 -1.35 -24.50 9.41
C GLU A 91 -1.95 -23.33 10.21
N GLY A 92 -1.36 -22.13 10.12
CA GLY A 92 -1.83 -20.95 10.85
C GLY A 92 -0.86 -19.76 10.75
N SER A 93 -1.14 -18.68 11.48
CA SER A 93 -0.32 -17.45 11.51
C SER A 93 -0.11 -16.96 12.94
N GLU A 94 1.08 -16.44 13.25
CA GLU A 94 1.33 -15.67 14.50
C GLU A 94 0.47 -14.41 14.61
N GLU A 95 -0.12 -13.96 13.50
CA GLU A 95 -1.07 -12.84 13.52
C GLU A 95 -2.36 -13.18 14.29
N SER A 96 -2.73 -14.46 14.36
CA SER A 96 -4.02 -14.89 14.91
C SER A 96 -3.87 -16.26 15.57
N ASP A 97 -3.39 -16.24 16.81
CA ASP A 97 -3.18 -17.44 17.62
C ASP A 97 -4.46 -18.28 17.76
N GLY A 98 -4.32 -19.57 17.50
CA GLY A 98 -5.41 -20.55 17.59
C GLY A 98 -6.29 -20.66 16.33
N VAL A 99 -6.10 -19.79 15.33
CA VAL A 99 -6.80 -19.91 14.04
C VAL A 99 -6.03 -20.88 13.13
N VAL A 100 -6.75 -21.88 12.60
CA VAL A 100 -6.19 -22.96 11.77
C VAL A 100 -6.51 -22.70 10.30
N GLY A 101 -5.51 -22.81 9.42
CA GLY A 101 -5.70 -22.70 7.98
C GLY A 101 -6.23 -24.00 7.34
N LEU A 102 -5.93 -24.18 6.04
CA LEU A 102 -6.33 -25.35 5.25
C LEU A 102 -5.37 -26.54 5.39
N GLU A 103 -4.18 -26.32 5.99
CA GLU A 103 -3.21 -27.36 6.37
C GLU A 103 -2.59 -28.14 5.18
N TYR A 104 -2.41 -27.48 4.03
CA TYR A 104 -1.68 -28.04 2.88
C TYR A 104 -0.16 -27.84 2.96
N LEU A 105 0.28 -26.79 3.65
CA LEU A 105 1.68 -26.45 3.88
C LEU A 105 2.00 -26.45 5.38
N PRO A 106 3.15 -27.02 5.79
CA PRO A 106 3.49 -27.15 7.20
C PRO A 106 3.96 -25.84 7.83
N GLY A 107 3.75 -25.75 9.13
CA GLY A 107 4.18 -24.66 9.99
C GLY A 107 3.35 -23.39 9.86
N LYS A 108 3.62 -22.45 10.77
CA LYS A 108 2.94 -21.15 10.81
C LYS A 108 3.64 -20.08 9.99
N LEU A 109 2.88 -19.04 9.65
CA LEU A 109 3.40 -17.76 9.17
C LEU A 109 3.95 -16.97 10.36
N LEU A 110 5.12 -16.36 10.17
CA LEU A 110 5.86 -15.64 11.20
C LEU A 110 5.86 -14.14 10.87
N LYS A 111 5.84 -13.30 11.91
CA LYS A 111 6.03 -11.86 11.72
C LYS A 111 7.50 -11.58 11.38
N PHE A 112 7.75 -10.68 10.43
CA PHE A 112 9.11 -10.20 10.17
C PHE A 112 9.70 -9.50 11.40
N ASP A 113 11.01 -9.66 11.59
CA ASP A 113 11.77 -8.94 12.61
C ASP A 113 11.92 -7.46 12.21
N SER A 114 11.32 -6.57 13.00
CA SER A 114 11.35 -5.13 12.82
C SER A 114 12.56 -4.42 13.45
N SER A 115 13.48 -5.16 14.07
CA SER A 115 14.67 -4.58 14.73
C SER A 115 15.66 -3.96 13.74
N LYS A 116 15.68 -4.42 12.48
CA LYS A 116 16.62 -3.97 11.44
C LYS A 116 15.96 -3.37 10.21
N LYS A 117 14.64 -3.51 10.06
CA LYS A 117 13.90 -3.12 8.87
C LYS A 117 12.47 -2.73 9.20
N SER A 118 11.86 -2.00 8.27
CA SER A 118 10.47 -1.56 8.44
C SER A 118 9.50 -2.74 8.33
N VAL A 119 8.52 -2.87 9.23
CA VAL A 119 7.48 -3.91 9.14
C VAL A 119 6.12 -3.22 9.27
N PRO A 120 5.17 -3.41 8.34
CA PRO A 120 5.12 -4.36 7.22
C PRO A 120 6.17 -4.13 6.12
N GLN A 121 6.48 -5.20 5.37
CA GLN A 121 7.13 -5.08 4.08
C GLN A 121 6.13 -4.45 3.10
N ILE A 122 6.34 -3.19 2.72
CA ILE A 122 5.52 -2.46 1.73
C ILE A 122 6.41 -2.01 0.56
N GLY A 123 6.33 -2.73 -0.56
CA GLY A 123 7.02 -2.33 -1.77
C GLY A 123 7.28 -3.46 -2.74
N TRP A 124 8.21 -3.17 -3.65
CA TRP A 124 8.48 -4.00 -4.81
C TRP A 124 9.74 -4.82 -4.57
N ASN A 125 9.60 -6.15 -4.49
CA ASN A 125 10.72 -7.07 -4.29
C ASN A 125 10.87 -8.02 -5.48
N SER A 126 12.09 -8.50 -5.69
CA SER A 126 12.40 -9.52 -6.68
C SER A 126 12.26 -10.91 -6.07
N VAL A 127 12.08 -11.90 -6.94
CA VAL A 127 12.00 -13.30 -6.54
C VAL A 127 13.16 -14.08 -7.11
N SER A 128 13.57 -15.11 -6.40
CA SER A 128 14.48 -16.14 -6.89
C SER A 128 13.74 -17.46 -7.02
N LEU A 129 13.92 -18.11 -8.15
CA LEU A 129 13.31 -19.40 -8.45
C LEU A 129 14.24 -20.51 -8.00
N THR A 130 13.66 -21.58 -7.48
CA THR A 130 14.40 -22.77 -7.10
C THR A 130 14.35 -23.77 -8.27
N CYS A 131 15.49 -23.94 -8.98
CA CYS A 131 15.67 -24.72 -10.24
C CYS A 131 14.64 -24.42 -11.35
N ASP A 132 14.53 -25.25 -12.40
CA ASP A 132 13.73 -25.07 -13.64
C ASP A 132 12.19 -24.94 -13.42
N SER A 133 11.77 -24.41 -12.27
CA SER A 133 10.39 -24.27 -11.82
C SER A 133 9.56 -23.42 -12.78
N LYS A 134 8.36 -23.88 -13.06
CA LYS A 134 7.43 -23.33 -14.04
C LYS A 134 6.30 -22.58 -13.34
N LEU A 135 6.65 -21.68 -12.42
CA LEU A 135 5.67 -20.91 -11.65
C LEU A 135 5.04 -19.81 -12.52
N TYR A 136 4.05 -20.19 -13.33
CA TYR A 136 3.10 -19.32 -14.06
C TYR A 136 3.58 -17.87 -14.30
N GLY A 137 4.49 -17.67 -15.25
CA GLY A 137 4.94 -16.33 -15.68
C GLY A 137 5.81 -15.55 -14.69
N ILE A 138 6.15 -16.11 -13.52
CA ILE A 138 7.04 -15.48 -12.57
C ILE A 138 8.46 -15.40 -13.16
N SER A 139 8.92 -14.18 -13.40
CA SER A 139 10.29 -13.86 -13.81
C SER A 139 11.14 -13.37 -12.63
N LYS A 140 12.39 -13.83 -12.58
CA LYS A 140 13.44 -13.33 -11.66
C LYS A 140 13.87 -11.89 -11.97
N ASN A 141 13.70 -11.44 -13.22
CA ASN A 141 14.14 -10.12 -13.70
C ASN A 141 13.07 -9.04 -13.50
N LYS A 142 12.01 -9.35 -12.76
CA LYS A 142 10.87 -8.47 -12.51
C LYS A 142 10.67 -8.29 -11.01
N PHE A 143 9.91 -7.26 -10.67
CA PHE A 143 9.54 -6.94 -9.30
C PHE A 143 8.03 -7.11 -9.13
N TYR A 144 7.64 -7.61 -7.97
CA TYR A 144 6.24 -7.80 -7.59
C TYR A 144 5.95 -7.02 -6.30
N TYR A 145 4.70 -6.60 -6.14
CA TYR A 145 4.27 -5.79 -5.01
C TYR A 145 3.89 -6.67 -3.81
N PHE A 146 4.65 -6.52 -2.73
CA PHE A 146 4.44 -7.16 -1.43
C PHE A 146 3.94 -6.12 -0.43
N VAL A 147 2.94 -6.50 0.37
CA VAL A 147 2.29 -5.63 1.37
C VAL A 147 1.82 -6.48 2.56
N HIS A 148 2.75 -6.91 3.42
CA HIS A 148 2.46 -7.84 4.53
C HIS A 148 3.44 -7.71 5.70
N SER A 149 2.95 -7.99 6.92
CA SER A 149 3.80 -8.12 8.12
C SER A 149 4.22 -9.56 8.41
N TYR A 150 3.43 -10.52 7.94
CA TYR A 150 3.58 -11.95 8.22
C TYR A 150 3.91 -12.70 6.93
N ALA A 151 4.82 -13.67 7.01
CA ALA A 151 5.26 -14.44 5.86
C ALA A 151 5.63 -15.87 6.26
N ALA A 152 5.72 -16.77 5.29
CA ALA A 152 6.29 -18.09 5.50
C ALA A 152 7.83 -17.99 5.48
N ILE A 153 8.39 -17.41 6.55
CA ILE A 153 9.83 -17.26 6.79
C ILE A 153 10.41 -18.65 7.06
N ARG A 154 11.42 -19.05 6.28
CA ARG A 154 11.96 -20.42 6.31
C ARG A 154 13.47 -20.41 6.08
N SER A 155 14.18 -21.30 6.76
CA SER A 155 15.57 -21.60 6.48
C SER A 155 15.72 -22.31 5.13
N GLU A 156 16.92 -22.25 4.54
CA GLU A 156 17.21 -22.93 3.28
C GLU A 156 17.01 -24.46 3.39
N THR A 157 17.20 -25.04 4.59
CA THR A 157 16.96 -26.47 4.85
C THR A 157 15.47 -26.80 4.79
N GLU A 158 14.61 -25.97 5.38
CA GLU A 158 13.15 -26.16 5.33
C GLU A 158 12.61 -25.99 3.91
N LEU A 159 13.12 -24.99 3.16
CA LEU A 159 12.76 -24.81 1.75
C LEU A 159 13.12 -26.06 0.92
N LYS A 160 14.34 -26.59 1.08
CA LYS A 160 14.76 -27.84 0.42
C LYS A 160 13.89 -29.04 0.81
N HIS A 161 13.43 -29.09 2.07
CA HIS A 161 12.53 -30.14 2.51
C HIS A 161 11.18 -30.07 1.79
N LEU A 162 10.56 -28.87 1.70
CA LEU A 162 9.32 -28.68 0.93
C LEU A 162 9.50 -29.06 -0.55
N GLN A 163 10.63 -28.70 -1.15
CA GLN A 163 10.93 -29.11 -2.52
C GLN A 163 11.04 -30.64 -2.67
N SER A 164 11.63 -31.33 -1.70
CA SER A 164 11.69 -32.80 -1.71
C SER A 164 10.30 -33.45 -1.61
N GLN A 165 9.29 -32.72 -1.15
CA GLN A 165 7.88 -33.12 -1.12
C GLN A 165 7.12 -32.74 -2.40
N GLY A 166 7.81 -32.23 -3.43
CA GLY A 166 7.24 -31.87 -4.72
C GLY A 166 6.70 -30.45 -4.84
N TRP A 167 6.99 -29.57 -3.88
CA TRP A 167 6.63 -28.15 -3.99
C TRP A 167 7.65 -27.39 -4.83
N GLU A 168 7.19 -26.72 -5.87
CA GLU A 168 7.96 -25.68 -6.56
C GLU A 168 7.82 -24.36 -5.81
N LEU A 169 8.94 -23.66 -5.58
CA LEU A 169 8.98 -22.47 -4.73
C LEU A 169 9.65 -21.30 -5.45
N ALA A 170 9.01 -20.12 -5.37
CA ALA A 170 9.69 -18.85 -5.52
C ALA A 170 10.00 -18.31 -4.13
N LYS A 171 11.26 -17.95 -3.88
CA LYS A 171 11.70 -17.38 -2.62
C LYS A 171 12.08 -15.92 -2.79
N CYS A 172 11.80 -15.13 -1.77
CA CYS A 172 12.16 -13.72 -1.69
C CYS A 172 12.93 -13.47 -0.39
N THR A 173 13.80 -12.45 -0.40
CA THR A 173 14.55 -12.05 0.78
C THR A 173 14.19 -10.61 1.10
N TYR A 174 13.79 -10.36 2.34
CA TYR A 174 13.59 -9.02 2.89
C TYR A 174 14.68 -8.75 3.94
N LEU A 175 15.71 -8.01 3.52
CA LEU A 175 16.98 -7.82 4.21
C LEU A 175 17.64 -9.16 4.59
N ASP A 176 17.44 -9.63 5.82
CA ASP A 176 18.08 -10.79 6.42
C ASP A 176 17.16 -12.01 6.55
N GLU A 177 15.87 -11.86 6.22
CA GLU A 177 14.89 -12.94 6.31
C GLU A 177 14.46 -13.43 4.92
N THR A 178 14.53 -14.74 4.69
CA THR A 178 14.07 -15.39 3.46
C THR A 178 12.72 -16.04 3.70
N PHE A 179 11.80 -15.83 2.77
CA PHE A 179 10.43 -16.32 2.86
C PHE A 179 9.91 -16.82 1.50
N ILE A 180 8.81 -17.58 1.56
CA ILE A 180 8.12 -18.09 0.38
C ILE A 180 7.32 -16.96 -0.27
N ALA A 181 7.68 -16.60 -1.50
CA ALA A 181 6.98 -15.61 -2.31
C ALA A 181 5.88 -16.21 -3.19
N ALA A 182 6.06 -17.46 -3.64
CA ALA A 182 5.04 -18.23 -4.33
C ALA A 182 5.29 -19.73 -4.17
N VAL A 183 4.23 -20.52 -4.30
CA VAL A 183 4.24 -21.99 -4.26
C VAL A 183 3.49 -22.55 -5.46
N SER A 184 3.90 -23.72 -5.93
CA SER A 184 3.10 -24.55 -6.83
C SER A 184 3.29 -26.01 -6.53
N LYS A 185 2.19 -26.78 -6.57
CA LYS A 185 2.21 -28.24 -6.54
C LYS A 185 0.90 -28.76 -7.11
N ASP A 186 1.00 -29.70 -8.05
CA ASP A 186 -0.14 -30.30 -8.74
C ASP A 186 -1.06 -29.21 -9.34
N ASN A 187 -2.25 -29.00 -8.77
CA ASN A 187 -3.26 -28.03 -9.20
C ASN A 187 -3.31 -26.75 -8.35
N ILE A 188 -2.44 -26.62 -7.35
CA ILE A 188 -2.35 -25.47 -6.45
C ILE A 188 -1.25 -24.54 -6.94
N PHE A 189 -1.59 -23.28 -7.13
CA PHE A 189 -0.65 -22.18 -7.27
C PHE A 189 -0.99 -21.11 -6.23
N ALA A 190 -0.01 -20.44 -5.64
CA ALA A 190 -0.31 -19.28 -4.81
C ALA A 190 0.84 -18.28 -4.76
N THR A 191 0.53 -17.00 -4.56
CA THR A 191 1.51 -15.91 -4.45
C THR A 191 1.30 -15.12 -3.16
N GLN A 192 2.39 -14.76 -2.48
CA GLN A 192 2.36 -13.85 -1.33
C GLN A 192 2.24 -12.39 -1.80
N PHE A 193 2.83 -12.07 -2.95
CA PHE A 193 2.62 -10.78 -3.62
C PHE A 193 1.24 -10.72 -4.29
N HIS A 194 0.80 -9.50 -4.56
CA HIS A 194 -0.44 -9.21 -5.28
C HIS A 194 -0.15 -9.02 -6.79
N PRO A 195 -0.39 -10.03 -7.65
CA PRO A 195 -0.15 -9.88 -9.08
C PRO A 195 -1.02 -8.79 -9.72
N GLU A 196 -2.25 -8.61 -9.28
CA GLU A 196 -3.16 -7.53 -9.70
C GLU A 196 -2.69 -6.12 -9.30
N LYS A 197 -1.68 -6.05 -8.41
CA LYS A 197 -1.01 -4.80 -8.00
C LYS A 197 0.44 -4.71 -8.47
N SER A 198 0.89 -5.66 -9.26
CA SER A 198 2.28 -5.77 -9.71
C SER A 198 2.51 -5.27 -11.13
N GLY A 199 1.64 -4.40 -11.65
CA GLY A 199 1.71 -3.89 -13.01
C GLY A 199 1.63 -5.01 -14.06
N VAL A 200 2.31 -4.82 -15.19
CA VAL A 200 2.29 -5.78 -16.31
C VAL A 200 2.94 -7.09 -15.90
N ALA A 201 4.00 -7.05 -15.08
CA ALA A 201 4.64 -8.26 -14.55
C ALA A 201 3.65 -9.17 -13.81
N GLY A 202 2.76 -8.59 -13.01
CA GLY A 202 1.73 -9.38 -12.32
C GLY A 202 0.57 -9.83 -13.19
N LEU A 203 0.16 -9.01 -14.17
CA LEU A 203 -0.86 -9.43 -15.14
C LEU A 203 -0.39 -10.65 -15.96
N LYS A 204 0.90 -10.74 -16.30
CA LYS A 204 1.49 -11.93 -16.93
C LYS A 204 1.40 -13.18 -16.06
N VAL A 205 1.49 -13.03 -14.73
CA VAL A 205 1.32 -14.16 -13.79
C VAL A 205 -0.13 -14.64 -13.80
N ILE A 206 -1.10 -13.72 -13.75
CA ILE A 206 -2.54 -14.04 -13.82
C ILE A 206 -2.86 -14.71 -15.16
N GLN A 207 -2.37 -14.14 -16.27
CA GLN A 207 -2.59 -14.68 -17.61
C GLN A 207 -2.03 -16.10 -17.75
N ALA A 208 -0.78 -16.31 -17.33
CA ALA A 208 -0.13 -17.62 -17.39
C ALA A 208 -0.92 -18.67 -16.59
N PHE A 209 -1.44 -18.29 -15.40
CA PHE A 209 -2.30 -19.18 -14.61
C PHE A 209 -3.61 -19.51 -15.34
N ILE A 210 -4.34 -18.52 -15.86
CA ILE A 210 -5.61 -18.73 -16.57
C ILE A 210 -5.41 -19.63 -17.80
N GLU A 211 -4.41 -19.31 -18.63
CA GLU A 211 -4.10 -19.98 -19.88
C GLU A 211 -3.39 -21.34 -19.71
N ASN A 212 -3.07 -21.71 -18.47
CA ASN A 212 -2.34 -22.94 -18.14
C ASN A 212 -0.95 -23.01 -18.80
N ILE A 213 -0.24 -21.87 -18.85
CA ILE A 213 1.09 -21.78 -19.44
C ILE A 213 2.13 -21.83 -18.31
N PRO A 214 2.73 -23.00 -18.05
CA PRO A 214 3.96 -23.07 -17.27
C PRO A 214 5.05 -22.25 -17.96
N HIS A 215 5.71 -21.34 -17.24
CA HIS A 215 6.68 -20.38 -17.79
C HIS A 215 7.67 -21.04 -18.78
N SER A 216 7.83 -20.47 -19.99
CA SER A 216 8.80 -20.94 -20.97
C SER A 216 10.16 -20.29 -20.77
N VAL A 217 11.19 -21.13 -20.59
CA VAL A 217 12.62 -20.75 -20.38
C VAL A 217 13.18 -19.83 -21.49
N GLU A 218 12.51 -19.69 -22.63
CA GLU A 218 13.00 -18.94 -23.79
C GLU A 218 12.97 -17.40 -23.61
N GLU A 219 12.12 -16.84 -22.75
CA GLU A 219 12.07 -15.38 -22.51
C GLU A 219 13.26 -14.85 -21.69
N ASP A 220 13.98 -15.73 -20.99
CA ASP A 220 15.10 -15.40 -20.10
C ASP A 220 16.46 -15.33 -20.84
N LYS A 221 16.48 -15.48 -22.17
CA LYS A 221 17.71 -15.49 -23.00
C LYS A 221 18.37 -14.10 -23.15
N PHE A 222 17.76 -13.02 -22.66
CA PHE A 222 18.41 -11.70 -22.58
C PHE A 222 18.94 -11.42 -21.17
N GLN A 223 20.26 -11.33 -21.09
CA GLN A 223 21.08 -11.20 -19.89
C GLN A 223 20.80 -9.91 -19.09
N PHE A 224 20.66 -10.07 -17.77
CA PHE A 224 21.42 -9.30 -16.79
C PHE A 224 22.00 -10.29 -15.77
N GLU A 225 23.29 -10.59 -15.89
CA GLU A 225 24.05 -11.22 -14.82
C GLU A 225 24.21 -10.19 -13.70
N ASN A 226 23.67 -10.52 -12.52
CA ASN A 226 23.51 -9.67 -11.32
C ASN A 226 22.27 -8.75 -11.35
N ILE A 227 21.12 -9.29 -10.93
CA ILE A 227 20.08 -8.43 -10.37
C ILE A 227 20.71 -7.71 -9.17
N LEU A 228 20.96 -6.42 -9.31
CA LEU A 228 21.31 -5.54 -8.20
C LEU A 228 20.19 -5.67 -7.17
N ARG A 229 20.46 -6.36 -6.06
CA ARG A 229 19.58 -6.38 -4.90
C ARG A 229 19.92 -5.14 -4.07
N THR A 230 18.93 -4.37 -3.65
CA THR A 230 19.16 -3.37 -2.59
C THR A 230 19.47 -4.09 -1.28
N GLU A 231 20.04 -3.37 -0.31
CA GLU A 231 20.27 -3.90 1.04
C GLU A 231 19.01 -4.55 1.63
N THR A 232 17.85 -3.90 1.48
CA THR A 232 16.56 -4.44 1.94
C THR A 232 15.93 -5.46 1.01
N GLY A 233 16.35 -5.56 -0.26
CA GLY A 233 15.65 -6.28 -1.33
C GLY A 233 14.55 -5.47 -2.02
N LEU A 234 14.05 -4.38 -1.42
CA LEU A 234 13.02 -3.51 -2.01
C LEU A 234 13.61 -2.48 -2.97
N THR A 235 12.92 -2.20 -4.08
CA THR A 235 13.24 -1.04 -4.93
C THR A 235 12.91 0.28 -4.21
N LYS A 236 13.51 1.38 -4.67
CA LYS A 236 13.16 2.74 -4.23
C LYS A 236 11.78 3.11 -4.79
N ARG A 237 10.76 3.04 -3.93
CA ARG A 237 9.34 3.26 -4.29
C ARG A 237 9.06 4.74 -4.53
N VAL A 238 8.55 5.06 -5.73
CA VAL A 238 8.17 6.41 -6.15
C VAL A 238 6.65 6.53 -6.24
N ILE A 239 6.07 7.35 -5.36
CA ILE A 239 4.63 7.56 -5.24
C ILE A 239 4.23 8.84 -5.97
N ALA A 240 3.17 8.76 -6.78
CA ALA A 240 2.56 9.92 -7.40
C ALA A 240 1.27 10.28 -6.65
N CYS A 241 1.13 11.52 -6.21
CA CYS A 241 0.00 11.95 -5.38
C CYS A 241 -0.78 13.06 -6.05
N LEU A 242 -2.12 13.00 -6.02
CA LEU A 242 -3.01 14.03 -6.54
C LEU A 242 -4.07 14.51 -5.54
N ASP A 243 -4.31 15.81 -5.55
CA ASP A 243 -5.43 16.44 -4.87
C ASP A 243 -6.70 16.26 -5.69
N VAL A 244 -7.76 15.73 -5.06
CA VAL A 244 -9.11 15.64 -5.64
C VAL A 244 -10.01 16.66 -4.95
N ARG A 245 -10.51 17.62 -5.71
CA ARG A 245 -11.39 18.69 -5.23
C ARG A 245 -12.67 18.79 -6.05
N THR A 246 -13.63 19.51 -5.51
CA THR A 246 -14.83 19.93 -6.23
C THR A 246 -14.60 21.36 -6.72
N ASN A 247 -14.83 21.64 -8.01
CA ASN A 247 -14.84 23.01 -8.53
C ASN A 247 -16.18 23.71 -8.23
N ASP A 248 -16.32 24.96 -8.66
CA ASP A 248 -17.53 25.75 -8.41
C ASP A 248 -18.78 25.21 -9.12
N ASP A 249 -18.61 24.39 -10.18
CA ASP A 249 -19.69 23.71 -10.92
C ASP A 249 -20.10 22.36 -10.31
N GLY A 250 -19.41 21.90 -9.26
CA GLY A 250 -19.67 20.60 -8.62
C GLY A 250 -18.87 19.42 -9.22
N ASP A 251 -18.04 19.67 -10.24
CA ASP A 251 -17.22 18.66 -10.89
C ASP A 251 -15.98 18.30 -10.07
N LEU A 252 -15.55 17.05 -10.17
CA LEU A 252 -14.29 16.59 -9.62
C LEU A 252 -13.11 17.01 -10.49
N VAL A 253 -12.16 17.72 -9.90
CA VAL A 253 -10.98 18.25 -10.58
C VAL A 253 -9.70 17.95 -9.79
N VAL A 254 -8.60 17.85 -10.53
CA VAL A 254 -7.25 17.86 -9.94
C VAL A 254 -6.77 19.29 -9.83
N THR A 255 -6.24 19.69 -8.68
CA THR A 255 -5.73 21.06 -8.46
C THR A 255 -4.22 21.09 -8.21
N LYS A 256 -3.63 22.29 -8.27
CA LYS A 256 -2.21 22.50 -7.95
C LYS A 256 -1.98 22.18 -6.46
N GLY A 257 -1.17 21.17 -6.18
CA GLY A 257 -0.75 20.80 -4.82
C GLY A 257 0.32 21.71 -4.21
N ASP A 258 0.35 23.00 -4.58
CA ASP A 258 1.28 23.97 -3.99
C ASP A 258 0.48 24.95 -3.12
N GLN A 259 0.70 24.89 -1.81
CA GLN A 259 0.07 25.71 -0.76
C GLN A 259 -1.44 25.53 -0.57
N TYR A 260 -1.88 25.65 0.70
CA TYR A 260 -3.29 25.56 1.13
C TYR A 260 -4.21 26.64 0.53
N ASP A 261 -3.67 27.57 -0.27
CA ASP A 261 -4.38 28.68 -0.90
C ASP A 261 -4.41 28.49 -2.43
N VAL A 262 -5.45 27.84 -2.93
CA VAL A 262 -5.59 27.41 -4.33
C VAL A 262 -6.37 28.41 -5.21
N ARG A 263 -6.75 29.56 -4.65
CA ARG A 263 -7.54 30.60 -5.34
C ARG A 263 -6.64 31.74 -5.80
N GLU A 264 -6.38 31.85 -7.10
CA GLU A 264 -5.77 33.05 -7.68
C GLU A 264 -6.85 34.08 -8.04
N LYS A 265 -6.61 35.36 -7.73
CA LYS A 265 -7.43 36.46 -8.24
C LYS A 265 -7.11 36.67 -9.71
N SER A 266 -8.10 36.47 -10.58
CA SER A 266 -8.01 36.93 -11.98
C SER A 266 -7.92 38.47 -12.03
N ALA A 267 -7.43 39.01 -13.15
CA ALA A 267 -7.35 40.46 -13.39
C ALA A 267 -8.73 41.16 -13.27
N ASP A 268 -9.83 40.40 -13.38
CA ASP A 268 -11.21 40.85 -13.24
C ASP A 268 -11.81 40.58 -11.84
N GLY A 269 -11.00 40.15 -10.87
CA GLY A 269 -11.41 40.00 -9.46
C GLY A 269 -12.11 38.69 -9.10
N ASP A 270 -12.27 37.77 -10.04
CA ASP A 270 -12.91 36.47 -9.82
C ASP A 270 -11.90 35.40 -9.40
N SER A 271 -12.25 34.56 -8.41
CA SER A 271 -11.34 33.59 -7.77
C SER A 271 -11.77 32.15 -8.03
N ASN A 272 -11.40 31.61 -9.18
CA ASN A 272 -11.83 30.26 -9.62
C ASN A 272 -10.79 29.18 -9.30
N VAL A 273 -11.26 27.95 -9.05
CA VAL A 273 -10.40 26.78 -8.81
C VAL A 273 -9.74 26.34 -10.12
N ARG A 274 -8.39 26.26 -10.15
CA ARG A 274 -7.64 25.85 -11.34
C ARG A 274 -7.71 24.33 -11.56
N ASN A 275 -8.38 23.91 -12.63
CA ASN A 275 -8.50 22.51 -13.05
C ASN A 275 -7.26 22.05 -13.86
N LEU A 276 -6.55 21.02 -13.38
CA LEU A 276 -5.38 20.39 -14.03
C LEU A 276 -5.71 19.05 -14.72
N GLY A 277 -6.99 18.67 -14.78
CA GLY A 277 -7.47 17.44 -15.39
C GLY A 277 -8.44 16.68 -14.49
N LYS A 278 -8.97 15.58 -15.03
CA LYS A 278 -9.84 14.67 -14.27
C LYS A 278 -9.00 13.71 -13.43
N PRO A 279 -9.40 13.41 -12.18
CA PRO A 279 -8.64 12.51 -11.30
C PRO A 279 -8.30 11.15 -11.90
N VAL A 280 -9.25 10.53 -12.61
CA VAL A 280 -9.10 9.19 -13.21
C VAL A 280 -8.02 9.20 -14.31
N GLU A 281 -8.12 10.14 -15.25
CA GLU A 281 -7.16 10.27 -16.36
C GLU A 281 -5.75 10.58 -15.84
N MET A 282 -5.65 11.35 -14.75
CA MET A 282 -4.37 11.67 -14.11
C MET A 282 -3.76 10.44 -13.42
N ALA A 283 -4.57 9.65 -12.71
CA ALA A 283 -4.11 8.41 -12.09
C ALA A 283 -3.59 7.40 -13.14
N GLU A 284 -4.33 7.24 -14.23
CA GLU A 284 -3.91 6.40 -15.36
C GLU A 284 -2.60 6.90 -15.97
N LYS A 285 -2.48 8.22 -16.18
CA LYS A 285 -1.25 8.84 -16.66
C LYS A 285 -0.07 8.56 -15.72
N TYR A 286 -0.24 8.64 -14.41
CA TYR A 286 0.84 8.31 -13.46
C TYR A 286 1.23 6.85 -13.51
N TYR A 287 0.25 5.94 -13.54
CA TYR A 287 0.51 4.52 -13.69
C TYR A 287 1.32 4.22 -14.96
N LEU A 288 0.88 4.75 -16.12
CA LEU A 288 1.57 4.57 -17.41
C LEU A 288 2.95 5.23 -17.45
N GLN A 289 3.17 6.28 -16.66
CA GLN A 289 4.49 6.91 -16.49
C GLN A 289 5.39 6.15 -15.50
N GLY A 290 4.91 5.05 -14.92
CA GLY A 290 5.70 4.19 -14.04
C GLY A 290 5.57 4.48 -12.56
N ALA A 291 4.51 5.16 -12.10
CA ALA A 291 4.21 5.27 -10.66
C ALA A 291 4.18 3.89 -10.00
N ASP A 292 4.82 3.77 -8.83
CA ASP A 292 4.79 2.55 -8.03
C ASP A 292 3.54 2.44 -7.17
N GLU A 293 2.87 3.56 -6.96
CA GLU A 293 1.66 3.75 -6.17
C GLU A 293 1.05 5.10 -6.56
N VAL A 294 -0.28 5.19 -6.53
CA VAL A 294 -1.02 6.45 -6.76
C VAL A 294 -1.83 6.80 -5.52
N THR A 295 -1.61 8.00 -4.99
CA THR A 295 -2.32 8.52 -3.81
C THR A 295 -3.32 9.60 -4.21
N PHE A 296 -4.56 9.48 -3.72
CA PHE A 296 -5.61 10.47 -3.88
C PHE A 296 -5.86 11.18 -2.54
N LEU A 297 -5.64 12.48 -2.49
CA LEU A 297 -6.03 13.32 -1.36
C LEU A 297 -7.42 13.87 -1.62
N ASN A 298 -8.42 13.25 -1.00
CA ASN A 298 -9.82 13.64 -1.06
C ASN A 298 -10.08 14.88 -0.19
N ILE A 299 -10.11 16.05 -0.84
CA ILE A 299 -10.39 17.36 -0.21
C ILE A 299 -11.77 17.87 -0.68
N THR A 300 -12.63 16.97 -1.17
CA THR A 300 -13.95 17.31 -1.65
C THR A 300 -14.89 17.66 -0.49
N SER A 301 -15.85 18.56 -0.75
CA SER A 301 -16.83 19.00 0.25
C SER A 301 -18.21 18.40 -0.04
N PHE A 302 -18.38 17.09 0.11
CA PHE A 302 -19.68 16.42 -0.03
C PHE A 302 -20.35 16.16 1.33
N ARG A 303 -20.38 17.18 2.20
CA ARG A 303 -20.86 17.06 3.58
C ARG A 303 -22.33 16.61 3.72
N ASN A 304 -23.11 16.69 2.64
CA ASN A 304 -24.53 16.35 2.61
C ASN A 304 -24.86 15.23 1.61
N SER A 305 -23.87 14.50 1.10
CA SER A 305 -24.11 13.34 0.24
C SER A 305 -24.09 12.05 1.07
N PRO A 306 -24.98 11.08 0.80
CA PRO A 306 -24.86 9.75 1.39
C PRO A 306 -23.50 9.13 1.06
N LEU A 307 -22.95 8.36 1.99
CA LEU A 307 -21.63 7.74 1.89
C LEU A 307 -21.47 6.90 0.60
N LYS A 308 -22.52 6.18 0.21
CA LYS A 308 -22.55 5.35 -1.01
C LYS A 308 -22.45 6.13 -2.32
N ASP A 309 -22.82 7.41 -2.28
CA ASP A 309 -22.90 8.29 -3.44
C ASP A 309 -21.71 9.25 -3.47
N LEU A 310 -20.67 9.03 -2.66
CA LEU A 310 -19.46 9.84 -2.68
C LEU A 310 -18.74 9.69 -4.03
N PRO A 311 -18.55 10.80 -4.78
CA PRO A 311 -17.90 10.75 -6.09
C PRO A 311 -16.46 10.20 -6.07
N MET A 312 -15.78 10.29 -4.93
CA MET A 312 -14.44 9.70 -4.76
C MET A 312 -14.44 8.17 -4.88
N LEU A 313 -15.55 7.49 -4.55
CA LEU A 313 -15.69 6.05 -4.75
C LEU A 313 -15.67 5.72 -6.25
N ASP A 314 -16.33 6.52 -7.08
CA ASP A 314 -16.32 6.33 -8.53
C ASP A 314 -14.95 6.64 -9.15
N VAL A 315 -14.23 7.64 -8.63
CA VAL A 315 -12.83 7.88 -9.03
C VAL A 315 -11.98 6.63 -8.81
N LEU A 316 -12.10 5.99 -7.65
CA LEU A 316 -11.37 4.75 -7.36
C LEU A 316 -11.81 3.60 -8.26
N ARG A 317 -13.12 3.38 -8.43
CA ARG A 317 -13.66 2.31 -9.28
C ARG A 317 -13.18 2.43 -10.71
N LEU A 318 -13.18 3.65 -11.25
CA LEU A 318 -12.74 3.93 -12.61
C LEU A 318 -11.21 3.84 -12.74
N SER A 319 -10.45 4.35 -11.76
CA SER A 319 -8.98 4.24 -11.78
C SER A 319 -8.51 2.79 -11.68
N ALA A 320 -9.17 1.98 -10.85
CA ALA A 320 -8.85 0.56 -10.67
C ALA A 320 -9.09 -0.30 -11.92
N LYS A 321 -9.75 0.23 -12.97
CA LYS A 321 -9.93 -0.48 -14.25
C LYS A 321 -8.63 -0.59 -15.05
N THR A 322 -7.71 0.36 -14.86
CA THR A 322 -6.49 0.45 -15.67
C THR A 322 -5.22 0.57 -14.81
N CYS A 323 -5.32 1.11 -13.59
CA CYS A 323 -4.19 1.25 -12.68
C CYS A 323 -3.93 -0.04 -11.87
N PHE A 324 -3.12 -0.94 -12.41
CA PHE A 324 -2.70 -2.19 -11.75
C PHE A 324 -1.51 -1.98 -10.78
N VAL A 325 -1.59 -0.94 -9.97
CA VAL A 325 -0.66 -0.59 -8.88
C VAL A 325 -1.47 -0.22 -7.63
N PRO A 326 -0.86 -0.13 -6.44
CA PRO A 326 -1.54 0.28 -5.23
C PRO A 326 -2.17 1.66 -5.35
N LEU A 327 -3.42 1.79 -4.89
CA LEU A 327 -4.18 3.02 -4.80
C LEU A 327 -4.39 3.37 -3.32
N THR A 328 -3.94 4.55 -2.92
CA THR A 328 -4.11 5.06 -1.55
C THR A 328 -5.10 6.20 -1.56
N VAL A 329 -6.06 6.24 -0.64
CA VAL A 329 -7.01 7.35 -0.51
C VAL A 329 -6.93 7.97 0.88
N GLY A 330 -6.75 9.29 0.95
CA GLY A 330 -6.75 10.05 2.19
C GLY A 330 -7.87 11.07 2.24
N GLY A 331 -8.45 11.28 3.41
CA GLY A 331 -9.50 12.30 3.63
C GLY A 331 -10.91 11.70 3.67
N GLY A 332 -11.61 11.98 4.77
CA GLY A 332 -12.98 11.49 5.01
C GLY A 332 -13.09 10.13 5.70
N ILE A 333 -11.97 9.49 6.05
CA ILE A 333 -11.94 8.17 6.71
C ILE A 333 -12.11 8.32 8.22
N LYS A 334 -13.38 8.39 8.66
CA LYS A 334 -13.78 8.59 10.06
C LYS A 334 -15.25 8.21 10.24
N ASP A 335 -15.69 8.12 11.49
CA ASP A 335 -17.11 7.97 11.80
C ASP A 335 -17.91 9.11 11.15
N THR A 336 -19.01 8.74 10.48
CA THR A 336 -19.85 9.68 9.75
C THR A 336 -21.32 9.34 9.92
N VAL A 337 -22.18 10.31 9.59
CA VAL A 337 -23.63 10.16 9.61
C VAL A 337 -24.17 10.63 8.28
N ASP A 338 -24.91 9.76 7.59
CA ASP A 338 -25.59 10.09 6.34
C ASP A 338 -26.69 11.15 6.57
N PRO A 339 -27.15 11.85 5.52
CA PRO A 339 -28.23 12.83 5.62
C PRO A 339 -29.55 12.27 6.19
N ASP A 340 -29.78 10.97 6.06
CA ASP A 340 -30.96 10.27 6.61
C ASP A 340 -30.81 9.85 8.08
N GLY A 341 -29.65 10.12 8.70
CA GLY A 341 -29.33 9.78 10.08
C GLY A 341 -28.65 8.42 10.26
N THR A 342 -28.40 7.67 9.19
CA THR A 342 -27.66 6.40 9.25
C THR A 342 -26.22 6.65 9.70
N LYS A 343 -25.78 5.97 10.76
CA LYS A 343 -24.42 6.07 11.27
C LYS A 343 -23.54 5.04 10.59
N HIS A 344 -22.35 5.47 10.16
CA HIS A 344 -21.31 4.61 9.62
C HIS A 344 -20.05 4.78 10.47
N SER A 345 -19.47 3.68 10.91
CA SER A 345 -18.17 3.69 11.58
C SER A 345 -17.05 3.99 10.59
N ALA A 346 -15.89 4.40 11.09
CA ALA A 346 -14.68 4.54 10.27
C ALA A 346 -14.31 3.24 9.54
N LEU A 347 -14.61 2.08 10.15
CA LEU A 347 -14.42 0.77 9.52
C LEU A 347 -15.36 0.58 8.33
N ASP A 348 -16.64 0.94 8.46
CA ASP A 348 -17.61 0.87 7.35
C ASP A 348 -17.19 1.78 6.19
N VAL A 349 -16.76 3.01 6.51
CA VAL A 349 -16.23 3.96 5.53
C VAL A 349 -15.01 3.39 4.82
N ALA A 350 -14.05 2.84 5.56
CA ALA A 350 -12.85 2.22 4.99
C ALA A 350 -13.20 1.03 4.09
N ALA A 351 -14.10 0.15 4.53
CA ALA A 351 -14.59 -0.99 3.74
C ALA A 351 -15.17 -0.55 2.40
N MET A 352 -15.96 0.55 2.38
CA MET A 352 -16.50 1.10 1.13
C MET A 352 -15.41 1.62 0.20
N TYR A 353 -14.38 2.28 0.74
CA TYR A 353 -13.23 2.73 -0.06
C TYR A 353 -12.42 1.54 -0.61
N PHE A 354 -12.21 0.49 0.18
CA PHE A 354 -11.53 -0.72 -0.27
C PHE A 354 -12.33 -1.44 -1.38
N ASN A 355 -13.64 -1.60 -1.19
CA ASN A 355 -14.54 -2.20 -2.18
C ASN A 355 -14.66 -1.36 -3.46
N ALA A 356 -14.38 -0.05 -3.38
CA ALA A 356 -14.32 0.83 -4.53
C ALA A 356 -12.98 0.78 -5.28
N GLY A 357 -11.92 0.21 -4.71
CA GLY A 357 -10.64 0.05 -5.41
C GLY A 357 -9.41 0.57 -4.65
N ALA A 358 -9.57 1.20 -3.49
CA ALA A 358 -8.43 1.56 -2.65
C ALA A 358 -7.77 0.30 -2.06
N ASP A 359 -6.47 0.35 -1.85
CA ASP A 359 -5.71 -0.69 -1.15
C ASP A 359 -5.27 -0.22 0.24
N LYS A 360 -5.14 1.10 0.41
CA LYS A 360 -4.77 1.74 1.66
C LYS A 360 -5.62 2.99 1.90
N ILE A 361 -5.91 3.24 3.16
CA ILE A 361 -6.54 4.48 3.61
C ILE A 361 -5.54 5.35 4.36
N SER A 362 -5.69 6.67 4.25
CA SER A 362 -4.87 7.63 4.98
C SER A 362 -5.69 8.43 5.98
N ILE A 363 -5.25 8.40 7.24
CA ILE A 363 -5.85 9.11 8.38
C ILE A 363 -4.96 10.30 8.73
N GLY A 364 -5.52 11.51 8.68
CA GLY A 364 -4.82 12.76 8.98
C GLY A 364 -5.24 13.37 10.32
N SER A 365 -6.16 14.33 10.29
CA SER A 365 -6.58 15.10 11.48
C SER A 365 -7.07 14.23 12.65
N ASP A 366 -7.75 13.13 12.36
CA ASP A 366 -8.24 12.21 13.39
C ASP A 366 -7.09 11.47 14.08
N ALA A 367 -5.97 11.21 13.39
CA ALA A 367 -4.79 10.58 13.99
C ALA A 367 -4.21 11.43 15.13
N VAL A 368 -4.25 12.76 14.99
CA VAL A 368 -3.80 13.69 16.04
C VAL A 368 -4.65 13.54 17.30
N ARG A 369 -5.99 13.57 17.15
CA ARG A 369 -6.92 13.36 18.27
C ARG A 369 -6.72 11.99 18.91
N ILE A 370 -6.59 10.95 18.10
CA ILE A 370 -6.40 9.57 18.56
C ILE A 370 -5.10 9.45 19.37
N ALA A 371 -4.02 10.10 18.95
CA ALA A 371 -2.76 10.09 19.68
C ALA A 371 -2.85 10.89 21.00
N GLU A 372 -3.52 12.05 21.01
CA GLU A 372 -3.79 12.80 22.25
C GLU A 372 -4.57 11.94 23.26
N GLU A 373 -5.60 11.22 22.80
CA GLU A 373 -6.38 10.28 23.61
C GLU A 373 -5.53 9.11 24.12
N PHE A 374 -4.65 8.57 23.28
CA PHE A 374 -3.71 7.50 23.67
C PHE A 374 -2.81 7.91 24.83
N TYR A 375 -2.21 9.11 24.75
CA TYR A 375 -1.36 9.63 25.83
C TYR A 375 -2.17 9.99 27.07
N ALA A 376 -3.35 10.60 26.92
CA ALA A 376 -4.26 10.85 28.03
C ALA A 376 -4.72 9.55 28.72
N ASN A 377 -4.78 8.45 27.98
CA ASN A 377 -5.13 7.11 28.47
C ASN A 377 -3.90 6.29 28.91
N ASN A 378 -2.84 6.94 29.40
CA ASN A 378 -1.62 6.29 29.88
C ASN A 378 -0.95 5.39 28.84
N CYS A 379 -0.86 5.87 27.60
CA CYS A 379 -0.27 5.14 26.47
C CYS A 379 -0.98 3.82 26.17
N LYS A 380 -2.32 3.81 26.25
CA LYS A 380 -3.15 2.64 25.91
C LYS A 380 -4.19 2.99 24.87
N GLY A 381 -4.31 2.11 23.88
CA GLY A 381 -5.40 2.14 22.92
C GLY A 381 -6.76 1.96 23.59
N THR A 382 -7.80 2.38 22.87
CA THR A 382 -9.19 2.28 23.33
C THR A 382 -9.87 1.03 22.76
N GLY A 383 -9.28 0.42 21.73
CA GLY A 383 -9.89 -0.60 20.88
C GLY A 383 -10.96 -0.06 19.92
N THR A 384 -11.16 1.26 19.87
CA THR A 384 -12.29 1.88 19.14
C THR A 384 -11.88 2.94 18.13
N SER A 385 -10.61 3.33 18.10
CA SER A 385 -10.16 4.32 17.12
C SER A 385 -10.21 3.77 15.69
N ALA A 386 -10.27 4.66 14.71
CA ALA A 386 -10.20 4.28 13.29
C ALA A 386 -8.91 3.50 12.96
N ILE A 387 -7.78 3.87 13.57
CA ILE A 387 -6.50 3.16 13.38
C ILE A 387 -6.64 1.71 13.88
N GLU A 388 -7.12 1.52 15.11
CA GLU A 388 -7.26 0.19 15.74
C GLU A 388 -8.26 -0.69 14.99
N THR A 389 -9.45 -0.18 14.70
CA THR A 389 -10.54 -0.96 14.08
C THR A 389 -10.23 -1.36 12.63
N ILE A 390 -9.69 -0.44 11.82
CA ILE A 390 -9.35 -0.72 10.42
C ILE A 390 -8.15 -1.68 10.36
N SER A 391 -7.12 -1.45 11.18
CA SER A 391 -5.94 -2.32 11.20
C SER A 391 -6.24 -3.73 11.72
N ALA A 392 -7.17 -3.89 12.66
CA ALA A 392 -7.60 -5.20 13.14
C ALA A 392 -8.30 -6.05 12.06
N ALA A 393 -9.07 -5.42 11.16
CA ALA A 393 -9.76 -6.11 10.06
C ALA A 393 -8.83 -6.32 8.84
N TYR A 394 -8.18 -5.25 8.40
CA TYR A 394 -7.45 -5.18 7.12
C TYR A 394 -5.93 -5.24 7.27
N GLY A 395 -5.42 -5.50 8.48
CA GLY A 395 -4.00 -5.49 8.79
C GLY A 395 -3.43 -4.08 8.86
N VAL A 396 -2.29 -3.93 9.55
CA VAL A 396 -1.62 -2.63 9.71
C VAL A 396 -1.24 -2.01 8.36
N GLN A 397 -0.93 -2.84 7.36
CA GLN A 397 -0.54 -2.43 6.01
C GLN A 397 -1.60 -1.60 5.27
N ALA A 398 -2.87 -1.66 5.69
CA ALA A 398 -3.96 -0.91 5.09
C ALA A 398 -4.08 0.53 5.63
N VAL A 399 -3.40 0.85 6.75
CA VAL A 399 -3.56 2.13 7.47
C VAL A 399 -2.30 2.99 7.35
N VAL A 400 -2.43 4.10 6.64
CA VAL A 400 -1.40 5.14 6.46
C VAL A 400 -1.75 6.35 7.34
N ILE A 401 -0.76 6.95 8.02
CA ILE A 401 -0.97 8.16 8.81
C ILE A 401 -0.39 9.35 8.06
N SER A 402 -1.22 10.31 7.66
CA SER A 402 -0.76 11.58 7.09
C SER A 402 -0.39 12.53 8.22
N VAL A 403 0.90 12.84 8.33
CA VAL A 403 1.44 13.71 9.39
C VAL A 403 1.84 15.03 8.78
N ASP A 404 1.33 16.13 9.35
CA ASP A 404 1.58 17.51 8.91
C ASP A 404 2.37 18.29 9.98
N PRO A 405 3.69 18.06 10.09
CA PRO A 405 4.55 18.67 11.08
C PRO A 405 5.01 20.06 10.65
N LYS A 406 5.21 20.93 11.64
CA LYS A 406 5.81 22.26 11.50
C LYS A 406 6.96 22.41 12.49
N ARG A 407 8.09 22.95 12.04
CA ARG A 407 9.31 23.08 12.84
C ARG A 407 9.22 24.20 13.86
N TYR A 408 9.78 23.96 15.04
CA TYR A 408 9.97 24.91 16.14
C TYR A 408 11.39 24.78 16.68
N TYR A 409 11.91 25.86 17.26
CA TYR A 409 13.24 25.93 17.83
C TYR A 409 13.17 26.26 19.32
N VAL A 410 14.11 25.72 20.09
CA VAL A 410 14.27 25.98 21.53
C VAL A 410 15.76 26.10 21.91
N PRO A 411 16.11 26.90 22.92
CA PRO A 411 17.51 27.10 23.33
C PRO A 411 18.24 25.81 23.72
N ASN A 412 17.54 24.89 24.39
CA ASN A 412 18.05 23.62 24.91
C ASN A 412 16.90 22.61 25.10
N ASP A 413 17.21 21.39 25.55
CA ASP A 413 16.23 20.31 25.73
C ASP A 413 15.29 20.49 26.92
N GLU A 414 15.65 21.32 27.91
CA GLU A 414 14.85 21.53 29.12
C GLU A 414 13.59 22.38 28.85
N GLU A 415 13.61 23.17 27.78
CA GLU A 415 12.52 24.05 27.33
C GLU A 415 11.49 23.32 26.45
N CYS A 416 11.63 22.00 26.24
CA CYS A 416 10.74 21.22 25.39
C CYS A 416 10.47 19.83 25.99
N THR A 417 9.20 19.47 26.14
CA THR A 417 8.78 18.15 26.61
C THR A 417 8.79 17.08 25.51
N TYR A 418 8.90 17.49 24.25
CA TYR A 418 8.93 16.60 23.10
C TYR A 418 10.36 16.24 22.71
N LYS A 419 10.50 15.17 21.91
CA LYS A 419 11.79 14.83 21.31
C LYS A 419 12.33 16.02 20.49
N THR A 420 13.58 16.38 20.75
CA THR A 420 14.34 17.40 20.02
C THR A 420 15.56 16.78 19.32
N ILE A 421 16.15 17.55 18.40
CA ILE A 421 17.46 17.28 17.78
C ILE A 421 18.27 18.58 17.67
N GLU A 422 19.57 18.47 17.43
CA GLU A 422 20.40 19.60 17.00
C GLU A 422 20.14 19.88 15.51
N PRO A 423 19.70 21.08 15.12
CA PRO A 423 19.51 21.42 13.73
C PRO A 423 20.85 21.75 13.06
N VAL A 424 20.98 21.44 11.78
CA VAL A 424 22.12 21.84 10.93
C VAL A 424 22.26 23.36 10.88
N VAL A 425 21.13 24.08 10.94
CA VAL A 425 21.07 25.55 11.00
C VAL A 425 20.41 25.95 12.30
N LEU A 426 21.12 26.73 13.11
CA LEU A 426 20.60 27.30 14.36
C LEU A 426 19.30 28.08 14.13
N GLY A 427 18.48 28.15 15.18
CA GLY A 427 17.26 28.93 15.12
C GLY A 427 17.53 30.44 14.92
N PRO A 428 16.51 31.22 14.54
CA PRO A 428 16.65 32.64 14.24
C PRO A 428 17.28 33.48 15.36
N ASN A 429 17.20 33.03 16.62
CA ASN A 429 17.75 33.71 17.79
C ASN A 429 18.94 32.94 18.41
N GLY A 430 19.53 31.99 17.67
CA GLY A 430 20.64 31.17 18.14
C GLY A 430 20.21 29.92 18.91
N GLU A 431 18.95 29.52 18.81
CA GLU A 431 18.44 28.28 19.42
C GLU A 431 19.20 27.06 18.90
N THR A 432 19.66 26.19 19.82
CA THR A 432 20.54 25.05 19.50
C THR A 432 19.79 23.75 19.30
N ARG A 433 18.47 23.74 19.54
CA ARG A 433 17.62 22.56 19.43
C ARG A 433 16.39 22.88 18.60
N CYS A 434 15.86 21.87 17.91
CA CYS A 434 14.60 21.97 17.19
C CYS A 434 13.74 20.72 17.38
N TYR A 435 12.44 20.88 17.15
CA TYR A 435 11.43 19.82 17.18
C TYR A 435 10.31 20.19 16.21
N TRP A 436 9.32 19.30 16.06
CA TRP A 436 8.17 19.54 15.21
C TRP A 436 6.87 19.31 15.98
N LYS A 437 5.97 20.28 15.91
CA LYS A 437 4.58 20.11 16.37
C LYS A 437 3.71 19.69 15.20
N VAL A 438 2.72 18.85 15.47
CA VAL A 438 1.78 18.39 14.46
C VAL A 438 0.64 19.39 14.30
N THR A 439 0.05 19.37 13.11
CA THR A 439 -1.12 20.18 12.80
C THR A 439 -2.28 19.30 12.35
N SER A 440 -3.48 19.88 12.36
CA SER A 440 -4.69 19.28 11.81
C SER A 440 -5.48 20.29 11.00
N GLN A 441 -6.58 19.83 10.41
CA GLN A 441 -7.47 20.62 9.55
C GLN A 441 -6.73 21.19 8.33
N GLY A 442 -5.74 20.47 7.78
CA GLY A 442 -4.89 20.94 6.68
C GLY A 442 -4.02 22.11 7.13
N GLY A 443 -3.15 21.89 8.12
CA GLY A 443 -2.19 22.90 8.58
C GLY A 443 -2.73 24.04 9.45
N ARG A 444 -4.06 24.20 9.56
CA ARG A 444 -4.68 25.40 10.18
C ARG A 444 -4.66 25.39 11.71
N LYS A 445 -4.71 24.22 12.34
CA LYS A 445 -4.67 24.10 13.80
C LYS A 445 -3.36 23.43 14.21
N VAL A 446 -2.53 24.14 14.98
CA VAL A 446 -1.34 23.55 15.63
C VAL A 446 -1.78 22.89 16.94
N HIS A 447 -1.32 21.67 17.18
CA HIS A 447 -1.60 20.91 18.40
C HIS A 447 -0.40 20.90 19.34
N ASP A 448 -0.66 20.73 20.63
CA ASP A 448 0.38 20.51 21.63
C ASP A 448 0.79 19.03 21.67
N LEU A 449 1.26 18.55 20.53
CA LEU A 449 1.73 17.20 20.31
C LEU A 449 2.91 17.24 19.32
N GLY A 450 4.00 16.56 19.67
CA GLY A 450 5.17 16.45 18.80
C GLY A 450 4.97 15.40 17.70
N ALA A 451 5.70 15.55 16.59
CA ALA A 451 5.60 14.67 15.44
C ALA A 451 6.07 13.24 15.72
N VAL A 452 7.13 13.09 16.54
CA VAL A 452 7.59 11.76 16.99
C VAL A 452 6.52 11.09 17.83
N GLU A 453 5.94 11.82 18.78
CA GLU A 453 4.93 11.31 19.70
C GLU A 453 3.66 10.87 18.93
N LEU A 454 3.22 11.64 17.94
CA LEU A 454 2.12 11.23 17.05
C LEU A 454 2.44 9.91 16.34
N CYS A 455 3.59 9.81 15.68
CA CYS A 455 3.97 8.63 14.90
C CYS A 455 4.10 7.38 15.79
N VAL A 456 4.71 7.50 16.97
CA VAL A 456 4.85 6.41 17.95
C VAL A 456 3.50 5.94 18.48
N ALA A 457 2.60 6.88 18.79
CA ALA A 457 1.25 6.52 19.23
C ALA A 457 0.50 5.77 18.13
N CYS A 458 0.53 6.28 16.89
CA CYS A 458 -0.19 5.65 15.79
C CYS A 458 0.36 4.27 15.42
N GLU A 459 1.69 4.09 15.44
CA GLU A 459 2.31 2.77 15.24
C GLU A 459 1.80 1.77 16.29
N LYS A 460 1.79 2.15 17.57
CA LYS A 460 1.29 1.29 18.67
C LYS A 460 -0.20 0.97 18.54
N LEU A 461 -0.97 1.80 17.86
CA LEU A 461 -2.39 1.63 17.64
C LEU A 461 -2.73 0.84 16.37
N GLY A 462 -1.73 0.47 15.56
CA GLY A 462 -1.92 -0.36 14.36
C GLY A 462 -1.77 0.36 13.02
N ALA A 463 -1.15 1.55 12.99
CA ALA A 463 -0.70 2.12 11.71
C ALA A 463 0.41 1.27 11.10
N GLY A 464 0.40 1.08 9.78
CA GLY A 464 1.45 0.33 9.07
C GLY A 464 2.32 1.17 8.15
N GLU A 465 2.04 2.47 8.00
CA GLU A 465 2.88 3.38 7.21
C GLU A 465 2.67 4.84 7.63
N ILE A 466 3.72 5.66 7.61
CA ILE A 466 3.65 7.10 7.84
C ILE A 466 3.83 7.83 6.51
N LEU A 467 2.85 8.64 6.12
CA LEU A 467 2.99 9.67 5.10
C LEU A 467 3.47 10.96 5.77
N LEU A 468 4.79 11.19 5.71
CA LEU A 468 5.44 12.30 6.41
C LEU A 468 5.54 13.53 5.51
N ASN A 469 4.53 14.40 5.58
CA ASN A 469 4.56 15.70 4.94
C ASN A 469 5.49 16.65 5.73
N CYS A 470 5.71 17.84 5.19
CA CYS A 470 6.44 18.90 5.89
C CYS A 470 5.89 20.26 5.47
N ILE A 471 5.20 20.94 6.40
CA ILE A 471 4.54 22.22 6.12
C ILE A 471 5.53 23.27 5.61
N ASP A 472 6.72 23.31 6.22
CA ASP A 472 7.74 24.30 5.88
C ASP A 472 8.42 24.03 4.52
N LYS A 473 8.24 22.83 3.95
CA LYS A 473 8.77 22.45 2.63
C LYS A 473 7.70 22.39 1.54
N ASP A 474 6.43 22.41 1.90
CA ASP A 474 5.32 22.23 0.97
C ASP A 474 5.29 23.33 -0.11
N GLY A 475 5.10 22.94 -1.37
CA GLY A 475 5.14 23.84 -2.54
C GLY A 475 6.50 24.51 -2.82
N SER A 476 7.53 24.32 -2.00
CA SER A 476 8.81 25.03 -2.14
C SER A 476 9.63 24.58 -3.36
N ASN A 477 9.48 23.31 -3.76
CA ASN A 477 10.33 22.67 -4.77
C ASN A 477 11.84 22.75 -4.43
N LEU A 478 12.21 22.76 -3.13
CA LEU A 478 13.60 22.86 -2.63
C LEU A 478 14.14 21.56 -1.99
N GLY A 479 13.40 20.46 -2.12
CA GLY A 479 13.74 19.16 -1.55
C GLY A 479 13.07 18.90 -0.21
N TYR A 480 13.18 17.66 0.25
CA TYR A 480 12.55 17.17 1.48
C TYR A 480 13.29 17.65 2.75
N ASP A 481 12.64 17.54 3.91
CA ASP A 481 13.28 17.78 5.21
C ASP A 481 13.97 16.51 5.73
N PHE A 482 15.28 16.39 5.51
CA PHE A 482 16.05 15.21 5.91
C PHE A 482 16.14 15.01 7.42
N GLU A 483 16.14 16.10 8.20
CA GLU A 483 16.24 16.05 9.65
C GLU A 483 14.96 15.46 10.25
N LEU A 484 13.81 15.95 9.77
CA LEU A 484 12.50 15.41 10.13
C LEU A 484 12.39 13.92 9.78
N ILE A 485 12.76 13.54 8.55
CA ILE A 485 12.68 12.13 8.10
C ILE A 485 13.54 11.23 8.99
N ASN A 486 14.80 11.61 9.24
CA ASN A 486 15.71 10.81 10.06
C ASN A 486 15.26 10.75 11.52
N MET A 487 14.67 11.82 12.04
CA MET A 487 14.10 11.85 13.38
C MET A 487 12.94 10.86 13.50
N ILE A 488 11.98 10.87 12.57
CA ILE A 488 10.85 9.91 12.60
C ILE A 488 11.35 8.48 12.40
N LYS A 489 12.21 8.22 11.39
CA LYS A 489 12.77 6.87 11.13
C LYS A 489 13.55 6.27 12.30
N SER A 490 14.05 7.10 13.20
CA SER A 490 14.78 6.63 14.39
C SER A 490 13.86 6.29 15.57
N ASN A 491 12.56 6.57 15.47
CA ASN A 491 11.59 6.39 16.56
C ASN A 491 10.42 5.46 16.19
N VAL A 492 10.24 5.10 14.92
CA VAL A 492 9.23 4.12 14.50
C VAL A 492 9.84 2.98 13.69
N SER A 493 9.22 1.81 13.76
CA SER A 493 9.60 0.60 13.01
C SER A 493 8.72 0.31 11.79
N ILE A 494 7.71 1.16 11.53
CA ILE A 494 6.91 1.13 10.31
C ILE A 494 7.53 1.94 9.17
N PRO A 495 7.21 1.64 7.90
CA PRO A 495 7.63 2.43 6.74
C PRO A 495 7.28 3.92 6.85
N VAL A 496 8.19 4.79 6.39
CA VAL A 496 7.99 6.25 6.33
C VAL A 496 8.22 6.73 4.90
N ILE A 497 7.17 7.31 4.32
CA ILE A 497 7.16 7.99 3.03
C ILE A 497 7.61 9.44 3.23
N ALA A 498 8.68 9.86 2.55
CA ALA A 498 9.07 11.26 2.46
C ALA A 498 8.14 12.03 1.52
N SER A 499 7.50 13.09 2.01
CA SER A 499 6.59 13.95 1.27
C SER A 499 6.91 15.44 1.51
N SER A 500 6.33 16.32 0.69
CA SER A 500 6.51 17.78 0.64
C SER A 500 7.94 18.26 0.28
N GLY A 501 8.04 19.07 -0.79
CA GLY A 501 9.27 19.76 -1.21
C GLY A 501 9.97 19.19 -2.45
N ALA A 502 9.57 18.00 -2.93
CA ALA A 502 10.06 17.46 -4.20
C ALA A 502 9.76 18.41 -5.38
N GLY A 503 10.78 18.68 -6.21
CA GLY A 503 10.68 19.61 -7.33
C GLY A 503 11.48 19.19 -8.57
N ASN A 504 12.42 18.26 -8.43
CA ASN A 504 13.18 17.69 -9.52
C ASN A 504 13.66 16.27 -9.14
N PRO A 505 14.13 15.46 -10.11
CA PRO A 505 14.62 14.11 -9.87
C PRO A 505 15.78 13.99 -8.86
N GLN A 506 16.63 15.00 -8.73
CA GLN A 506 17.75 14.97 -7.79
C GLN A 506 17.26 14.93 -6.34
N HIS A 507 16.11 15.52 -6.02
CA HIS A 507 15.55 15.46 -4.67
C HIS A 507 15.21 14.02 -4.23
N PHE A 508 14.83 13.15 -5.18
CA PHE A 508 14.60 11.73 -4.89
C PHE A 508 15.91 10.99 -4.63
N VAL A 509 16.94 11.23 -5.46
CA VAL A 509 18.29 10.67 -5.22
C VAL A 509 18.81 11.09 -3.84
N ASP A 510 18.69 12.39 -3.54
CA ASP A 510 19.15 12.97 -2.29
C ASP A 510 18.44 12.36 -1.08
N VAL A 511 17.11 12.26 -1.10
CA VAL A 511 16.37 11.73 0.07
C VAL A 511 16.67 10.24 0.30
N PHE A 512 16.80 9.44 -0.77
CA PHE A 512 17.13 8.02 -0.62
C PHE A 512 18.57 7.76 -0.19
N ASN A 513 19.52 8.67 -0.49
CA ASN A 513 20.92 8.53 -0.10
C ASN A 513 21.23 9.16 1.27
N LYS A 514 20.54 10.24 1.64
CA LYS A 514 20.81 11.01 2.87
C LYS A 514 19.90 10.62 4.05
N THR A 515 18.90 9.78 3.81
CA THR A 515 17.95 9.34 4.84
C THR A 515 17.65 7.84 4.73
N LYS A 516 16.97 7.31 5.75
CA LYS A 516 16.45 5.94 5.75
C LYS A 516 14.98 5.85 5.32
N THR A 517 14.48 6.80 4.52
CA THR A 517 13.09 6.75 4.03
C THR A 517 12.83 5.50 3.19
N ASP A 518 11.61 4.97 3.30
CA ASP A 518 11.20 3.75 2.62
C ASP A 518 10.58 4.02 1.24
N ALA A 519 10.05 5.22 1.03
CA ALA A 519 9.47 5.68 -0.22
C ALA A 519 9.53 7.21 -0.31
N ALA A 520 9.40 7.75 -1.52
CA ALA A 520 9.35 9.19 -1.74
C ALA A 520 8.15 9.54 -2.62
N LEU A 521 7.45 10.61 -2.26
CA LEU A 521 6.22 11.05 -2.90
C LEU A 521 6.42 12.40 -3.61
N GLY A 522 5.99 12.44 -4.87
CA GLY A 522 5.89 13.69 -5.65
C GLY A 522 4.44 14.00 -6.00
N ALA A 523 4.09 15.28 -5.98
CA ALA A 523 2.77 15.78 -6.39
C ALA A 523 2.93 16.83 -7.50
N GLY A 524 3.16 18.10 -7.12
CA GLY A 524 3.19 19.25 -8.03
C GLY A 524 4.07 19.08 -9.27
N MET A 525 5.29 18.56 -9.14
CA MET A 525 6.21 18.36 -10.27
C MET A 525 5.67 17.39 -11.34
N PHE A 526 4.90 16.38 -10.93
CA PHE A 526 4.23 15.45 -11.85
C PHE A 526 2.96 16.07 -12.44
N HIS A 527 2.20 16.80 -11.62
CA HIS A 527 0.97 17.48 -12.02
C HIS A 527 1.20 18.50 -13.13
N ARG A 528 2.24 19.32 -12.95
CA ARG A 528 2.65 20.38 -13.88
C ARG A 528 3.32 19.82 -15.14
N GLY A 529 3.62 18.51 -15.17
CA GLY A 529 4.31 17.86 -16.29
C GLY A 529 5.75 18.33 -16.46
N GLU A 530 6.36 18.92 -15.42
CA GLU A 530 7.78 19.31 -15.41
C GLU A 530 8.67 18.07 -15.51
N TYR A 531 8.24 16.99 -14.84
CA TYR A 531 8.85 15.67 -14.90
C TYR A 531 7.76 14.61 -14.90
N LYS A 532 8.05 13.48 -15.53
CA LYS A 532 7.29 12.23 -15.40
C LYS A 532 7.87 11.39 -14.27
N VAL A 533 7.11 10.41 -13.79
CA VAL A 533 7.64 9.41 -12.85
C VAL A 533 8.81 8.63 -13.48
N SER A 534 8.73 8.32 -14.78
CA SER A 534 9.81 7.69 -15.54
C SER A 534 11.11 8.51 -15.51
N ASP A 535 11.03 9.84 -15.59
CA ASP A 535 12.22 10.70 -15.56
C ASP A 535 12.92 10.63 -14.20
N VAL A 536 12.14 10.56 -13.11
CA VAL A 536 12.66 10.34 -11.76
C VAL A 536 13.32 8.97 -11.64
N LYS A 537 12.66 7.91 -12.13
CA LYS A 537 13.18 6.54 -12.10
C LYS A 537 14.45 6.37 -12.92
N ASP A 538 14.51 6.94 -14.11
CA ASP A 538 15.71 6.94 -14.95
C ASP A 538 16.87 7.66 -14.25
N HIS A 539 16.59 8.76 -13.56
CA HIS A 539 17.60 9.49 -12.79
C HIS A 539 18.08 8.70 -11.56
N LEU A 540 17.17 8.02 -10.85
CA LEU A 540 17.51 7.11 -9.75
C LEU A 540 18.41 5.97 -10.24
N LEU A 541 18.06 5.31 -11.35
CA LEU A 541 18.86 4.24 -11.96
C LEU A 541 20.24 4.72 -12.36
N LYS A 542 20.36 5.89 -13.00
CA LYS A 542 21.66 6.51 -13.37
C LYS A 542 22.55 6.78 -12.14
N ASN A 543 21.95 6.96 -10.96
CA ASN A 543 22.65 7.15 -9.69
C ASN A 543 22.79 5.85 -8.89
N GLY A 544 22.59 4.68 -9.51
CA GLY A 544 22.80 3.37 -8.88
C GLY A 544 21.69 2.94 -7.92
N LEU A 545 20.55 3.63 -7.90
CA LEU A 545 19.41 3.28 -7.07
C LEU A 545 18.46 2.37 -7.85
N LEU A 546 18.15 1.20 -7.27
CA LEU A 546 17.24 0.24 -7.87
C LEU A 546 15.81 0.77 -7.83
N VAL A 547 15.13 0.77 -8.97
CA VAL A 547 13.70 1.13 -9.10
C VAL A 547 12.97 0.04 -9.85
N ARG A 548 11.65 -0.05 -9.67
CA ARG A 548 10.81 -0.88 -10.54
C ARG A 548 10.86 -0.31 -11.96
N ASN A 549 11.28 -1.14 -12.90
CA ASN A 549 11.21 -0.85 -14.33
C ASN A 549 10.31 -1.88 -15.02
N ASP A 550 9.11 -1.46 -15.43
CA ASP A 550 8.13 -2.32 -16.09
C ASP A 550 7.73 -1.74 -17.45
N ASN A 551 8.71 -1.68 -18.36
CA ASN A 551 8.51 -1.21 -19.74
C ASN A 551 7.88 -2.27 -20.67
N SER A 552 7.45 -3.41 -20.14
CA SER A 552 6.81 -4.45 -20.97
C SER A 552 5.38 -4.06 -21.31
N THR A 553 4.98 -4.37 -22.53
CA THR A 553 3.57 -4.42 -22.93
C THR A 553 2.99 -5.79 -22.56
N LEU A 554 1.67 -5.80 -22.33
CA LEU A 554 0.88 -7.03 -22.24
C LEU A 554 0.85 -7.76 -23.59
#